data_AF-A0A1V5B9T0-F1
#
_entry.id   AF-A0A1V5B9T0-F1
#
_cell.length_a   1.000
_cell.length_b   1.000
_cell.length_c   1.000
_cell.angle_alpha   90.00
_cell.angle_beta   90.00
_cell.angle_gamma   90.00
#
_symmetry.space_group_name_H-M   'P 1'
#
loop_
_entity.id
_entity.type
_entity.pdbx_description
1 polymer ?
#
loop_
_entity_poly.entity_id
_entity_poly.type
_entity_poly.pdbx_seq_one_letter_code
_entity_poly.pdbx_strand_id
1 'polypeptide(L)'
;MESNDPDGNIVNYAWNLNGQIYDGPVINTEFSRPGTVNISLIVTDENGSKGLYSELLVVIESEWNFEKDLDGWNRTGIPFNIHATGEADLTKEVFWFATSYAADCIGIVTIDGCNEKSEKYSVGIEKNIRLSNKAKFLRVTALKGDHDGGISFIIIDSAGKHFLGNETLSGIDKRFDKITFSYDISSWAGETVLIQIKGFGYGTNKTDCATPECCGELIGIDKVEIT
;
A
#
# COMPACT_ATOMS: atom_id res chain seq x y z
N MET A 1 -5.17 23.13 -15.44
CA MET A 1 -6.29 24.01 -15.83
C MET A 1 -5.76 25.03 -16.82
N GLU A 2 -6.56 25.42 -17.81
CA GLU A 2 -6.20 26.46 -18.79
C GLU A 2 -6.92 27.76 -18.44
N SER A 3 -6.22 28.89 -18.53
CA SER A 3 -6.79 30.23 -18.37
C SER A 3 -7.12 30.82 -19.74
N ASN A 4 -8.20 31.59 -19.84
CA ASN A 4 -8.69 32.15 -21.10
C ASN A 4 -9.10 33.61 -20.87
N ASP A 5 -8.60 34.48 -21.74
CA ASP A 5 -9.11 35.83 -21.92
C ASP A 5 -9.88 35.89 -23.25
N PRO A 6 -11.21 36.08 -23.24
CA PRO A 6 -12.03 36.12 -24.45
C PRO A 6 -11.69 37.25 -25.42
N ASP A 7 -11.06 38.34 -24.94
CA ASP A 7 -10.84 39.58 -25.68
C ASP A 7 -9.34 39.92 -25.86
N GLY A 8 -8.42 39.05 -25.40
CA GLY A 8 -6.98 39.34 -25.33
C GLY A 8 -6.06 38.13 -25.14
N ASN A 9 -4.76 38.36 -24.96
CA ASN A 9 -3.76 37.34 -24.64
C ASN A 9 -3.26 37.50 -23.20
N ILE A 10 -3.24 36.41 -22.44
CA ILE A 10 -2.61 36.44 -21.12
C ILE A 10 -1.08 36.50 -21.28
N VAL A 11 -0.49 37.60 -20.82
CA VAL A 11 0.96 37.85 -20.93
C VAL A 11 1.73 37.51 -19.66
N ASN A 12 1.05 37.33 -18.52
CA ASN A 12 1.70 36.99 -17.27
C ASN A 12 0.85 36.05 -16.38
N TYR A 13 1.54 35.13 -15.70
CA TYR A 13 0.96 34.16 -14.76
C TYR A 13 1.78 34.19 -13.46
N ALA A 14 1.15 34.54 -12.35
CA ALA A 14 1.77 34.55 -11.03
C ALA A 14 0.97 33.67 -10.06
N TRP A 15 1.53 32.53 -9.72
CA TRP A 15 0.99 31.60 -8.72
C TRP A 15 1.50 32.00 -7.34
N ASN A 16 0.63 31.98 -6.34
CA ASN A 16 0.97 32.17 -4.94
C ASN A 16 0.53 30.95 -4.14
N LEU A 17 1.50 30.28 -3.51
CA LEU A 17 1.29 29.14 -2.62
C LEU A 17 1.72 29.55 -1.22
N ASN A 18 0.75 29.80 -0.33
CA ASN A 18 1.01 30.20 1.07
C ASN A 18 2.04 31.35 1.23
N GLY A 19 2.05 32.31 0.30
CA GLY A 19 2.95 33.46 0.30
C GLY A 19 4.20 33.34 -0.57
N GLN A 20 4.46 32.17 -1.18
CA GLN A 20 5.55 31.99 -2.14
C GLN A 20 5.04 32.18 -3.58
N ILE A 21 5.74 33.01 -4.37
CA ILE A 21 5.35 33.35 -5.74
C ILE A 21 6.14 32.52 -6.75
N TYR A 22 5.44 32.00 -7.75
CA TYR A 22 5.99 31.27 -8.89
C TYR A 22 5.44 31.83 -10.19
N ASP A 23 6.28 31.90 -11.22
CA ASP A 23 5.92 32.43 -12.53
C ASP A 23 5.71 31.32 -13.56
N GLY A 24 4.79 31.55 -14.48
CA GLY A 24 4.57 30.69 -15.64
C GLY A 24 3.18 30.04 -15.68
N PRO A 25 2.76 29.57 -16.86
CA PRO A 25 1.42 29.03 -17.05
C PRO A 25 1.19 27.70 -16.31
N VAL A 26 2.27 26.97 -16.02
CA VAL A 26 2.26 25.71 -15.27
C VAL A 26 3.42 25.71 -14.28
N ILE A 27 3.16 25.27 -13.06
CA ILE A 27 4.17 25.07 -12.02
C ILE A 27 4.09 23.63 -11.49
N ASN A 28 5.23 23.05 -11.16
CA ASN A 28 5.33 21.76 -10.47
C ASN A 28 5.97 22.00 -9.10
N THR A 29 5.34 21.52 -8.03
CA THR A 29 5.82 21.67 -6.66
C THR A 29 5.54 20.41 -5.85
N GLU A 30 6.35 20.18 -4.81
CA GLU A 30 6.19 19.08 -3.85
C GLU A 30 5.97 19.66 -2.45
N PHE A 31 5.02 19.10 -1.72
CA PHE A 31 4.73 19.51 -0.35
C PHE A 31 5.33 18.49 0.62
N SER A 32 6.35 18.89 1.37
CA SER A 32 7.06 18.02 2.32
C SER A 32 6.37 17.89 3.69
N ARG A 33 5.30 18.65 3.93
CA ARG A 33 4.54 18.65 5.18
C ARG A 33 3.05 18.75 4.93
N PRO A 34 2.24 18.10 5.78
CA PRO A 34 0.80 18.29 5.78
C PRO A 34 0.41 19.73 6.12
N GLY A 35 -0.78 20.10 5.68
CA GLY A 35 -1.44 21.34 6.01
C GLY A 35 -2.35 21.81 4.89
N THR A 36 -3.14 22.83 5.18
CA THR A 36 -3.88 23.52 4.13
C THR A 36 -2.97 24.52 3.44
N VAL A 37 -2.91 24.43 2.12
CA VAL A 37 -2.20 25.36 1.24
C VAL A 37 -3.22 26.21 0.52
N ASN A 38 -3.15 27.52 0.73
CA ASN A 38 -3.91 28.47 -0.08
C ASN A 38 -3.16 28.69 -1.39
N ILE A 39 -3.77 28.23 -2.49
CA ILE A 39 -3.26 28.38 -3.83
C ILE A 39 -4.05 29.51 -4.49
N SER A 40 -3.36 30.49 -5.03
CA SER A 40 -3.99 31.51 -5.88
C SER A 40 -3.18 31.73 -7.15
N LEU A 41 -3.89 32.05 -8.23
CA LEU A 41 -3.30 32.42 -9.51
C LEU A 41 -3.80 33.80 -9.89
N ILE A 42 -2.87 34.69 -10.19
CA ILE A 42 -3.14 35.97 -10.85
C ILE A 42 -2.66 35.86 -12.29
N VAL A 43 -3.58 36.05 -13.23
CA VAL A 43 -3.26 36.21 -14.66
C VAL A 43 -3.38 37.68 -15.03
N THR A 44 -2.51 38.17 -15.92
CA THR A 44 -2.56 39.54 -16.44
C THR A 44 -2.59 39.51 -17.97
N ASP A 45 -3.53 40.24 -18.57
CA ASP A 45 -3.62 40.43 -20.02
C ASP A 45 -2.63 41.49 -20.53
N GLU A 46 -2.51 41.67 -21.84
CA GLU A 46 -1.63 42.69 -22.44
C GLU A 46 -2.03 44.13 -22.11
N ASN A 47 -3.27 44.35 -21.68
CA ASN A 47 -3.82 45.64 -21.31
C ASN A 47 -3.63 45.96 -19.81
N GLY A 48 -3.08 45.02 -19.04
CA GLY A 48 -2.85 45.12 -17.61
C GLY A 48 -4.05 44.71 -16.73
N SER A 49 -5.15 44.23 -17.31
CA SER A 49 -6.29 43.67 -16.57
C SER A 49 -5.89 42.38 -15.89
N LYS A 50 -6.47 42.10 -14.72
CA LYS A 50 -6.10 40.94 -13.90
C LYS A 50 -7.28 40.04 -13.60
N GLY A 51 -7.08 38.75 -13.78
CA GLY A 51 -7.96 37.69 -13.28
C GLY A 51 -7.35 37.06 -12.03
N LEU A 52 -8.18 36.73 -11.03
CA LEU A 52 -7.77 36.04 -9.81
C LEU A 52 -8.57 34.73 -9.66
N TYR A 53 -7.86 33.65 -9.42
CA TYR A 53 -8.42 32.38 -8.98
C TYR A 53 -7.81 32.00 -7.62
N SER A 54 -8.58 31.36 -6.74
CA SER A 54 -8.09 30.88 -5.45
C SER A 54 -8.79 29.59 -5.04
N GLU A 55 -8.02 28.67 -4.47
CA GLU A 55 -8.48 27.37 -3.99
C GLU A 55 -7.68 26.97 -2.75
N LEU A 56 -8.34 26.28 -1.81
CA LEU A 56 -7.67 25.67 -0.68
C LEU A 56 -7.34 24.22 -1.03
N LEU A 57 -6.05 23.90 -1.15
CA LEU A 57 -5.57 22.53 -1.26
C LEU A 57 -5.29 22.00 0.14
N VAL A 58 -6.02 20.96 0.56
CA VAL A 58 -5.66 20.23 1.79
C VAL A 58 -4.58 19.22 1.43
N VAL A 59 -3.33 19.55 1.74
CA VAL A 59 -2.23 18.59 1.73
C VAL A 59 -2.39 17.78 3.01
N ILE A 60 -2.99 16.61 2.90
CA ILE A 60 -2.94 15.67 4.01
C ILE A 60 -1.50 15.18 4.16
N GLU A 61 -1.14 14.81 5.37
CA GLU A 61 0.11 14.08 5.53
C GLU A 61 -0.06 12.82 4.69
N SER A 62 1.03 12.24 4.22
CA SER A 62 0.98 10.81 3.92
C SER A 62 0.81 10.01 5.23
N GLU A 63 -0.05 10.44 6.15
CA GLU A 63 -0.54 9.71 7.29
C GLU A 63 -1.84 9.02 6.87
N TRP A 64 -1.72 8.15 5.87
CA TRP A 64 -2.06 6.79 6.24
C TRP A 64 -0.80 6.19 6.84
N ASN A 65 -0.64 6.38 8.16
CA ASN A 65 0.23 5.51 8.92
C ASN A 65 -0.29 4.09 8.66
N PHE A 66 0.48 3.33 7.89
CA PHE A 66 0.37 1.87 7.84
C PHE A 66 0.41 1.21 9.25
N GLU A 67 0.64 2.02 10.28
CA GLU A 67 0.71 1.75 11.71
C GLU A 67 -0.65 1.89 12.43
N LYS A 68 -1.79 1.80 11.74
CA LYS A 68 -3.04 1.53 12.48
C LYS A 68 -2.95 0.10 13.02
N ASP A 69 -2.47 -0.01 14.25
CA ASP A 69 -2.51 -1.16 15.15
C ASP A 69 -2.66 -2.50 14.44
N LEU A 70 -1.56 -3.00 13.86
CA LEU A 70 -1.36 -4.41 13.57
C LEU A 70 -1.35 -5.25 14.87
N ASP A 71 -2.07 -4.84 15.92
CA ASP A 71 -2.18 -5.50 17.23
C ASP A 71 -0.81 -6.00 17.77
N GLY A 72 0.24 -5.17 17.64
CA GLY A 72 1.62 -5.49 18.06
C GLY A 72 2.42 -6.40 17.12
N TRP A 73 2.02 -6.55 15.85
CA TRP A 73 2.84 -7.17 14.79
C TRP A 73 3.71 -6.13 14.07
N ASN A 74 4.94 -6.52 13.76
CA ASN A 74 5.91 -5.73 13.02
C ASN A 74 5.90 -6.10 11.53
N ARG A 75 6.33 -5.19 10.66
CA ARG A 75 6.60 -5.52 9.25
C ARG A 75 7.94 -6.23 9.10
N THR A 76 7.99 -7.17 8.17
CA THR A 76 9.23 -7.84 7.74
C THR A 76 9.33 -7.85 6.22
N GLY A 77 10.56 -7.94 5.72
CA GLY A 77 10.87 -7.94 4.29
C GLY A 77 11.55 -6.64 3.88
N ILE A 78 11.96 -6.57 2.62
CA ILE A 78 12.54 -5.35 2.07
C ILE A 78 11.36 -4.51 1.55
N PRO A 79 11.04 -3.35 2.16
CA PRO A 79 10.12 -2.42 1.52
C PRO A 79 10.72 -2.03 0.18
N PHE A 80 9.94 -2.21 -0.88
CA PHE A 80 10.39 -1.97 -2.24
C PHE A 80 10.81 -0.49 -2.40
N ASN A 81 12.04 -0.25 -2.87
CA ASN A 81 12.48 1.05 -3.36
C ASN A 81 12.05 1.17 -4.83
N ILE A 82 11.04 2.00 -5.09
CA ILE A 82 10.34 2.12 -6.37
C ILE A 82 11.20 2.90 -7.38
N HIS A 83 11.96 2.18 -8.21
CA HIS A 83 12.46 2.70 -9.49
C HIS A 83 12.18 1.66 -10.59
N ALA A 84 10.91 1.30 -10.77
CA ALA A 84 10.44 0.62 -11.97
C ALA A 84 9.59 1.63 -12.75
N THR A 85 10.23 2.23 -13.75
CA THR A 85 9.68 2.58 -15.07
C THR A 85 8.20 2.94 -15.20
N GLY A 86 7.70 3.81 -14.32
CA GLY A 86 6.49 4.59 -14.58
C GLY A 86 5.19 3.77 -14.62
N GLU A 87 4.75 3.25 -13.49
CA GLU A 87 3.36 2.81 -13.32
C GLU A 87 2.99 2.87 -11.82
N ALA A 88 1.78 3.36 -11.56
CA ALA A 88 1.04 3.49 -10.30
C ALA A 88 1.80 3.85 -8.99
N ASP A 89 1.40 4.96 -8.40
CA ASP A 89 1.72 5.29 -7.01
C ASP A 89 1.15 4.21 -6.08
N LEU A 90 1.98 3.29 -5.58
CA LEU A 90 1.57 2.21 -4.66
C LEU A 90 0.85 2.76 -3.43
N THR A 91 1.10 4.02 -3.04
CA THR A 91 0.35 4.68 -1.99
C THR A 91 -1.11 4.81 -2.38
N LYS A 92 -1.41 5.16 -3.64
CA LYS A 92 -2.76 5.25 -4.19
C LYS A 92 -3.40 3.89 -4.38
N GLU A 93 -2.68 2.88 -4.84
CA GLU A 93 -3.23 1.53 -5.00
C GLU A 93 -3.53 0.88 -3.64
N VAL A 94 -2.61 1.00 -2.69
CA VAL A 94 -2.81 0.50 -1.33
C VAL A 94 -3.89 1.29 -0.62
N PHE A 95 -3.93 2.62 -0.76
CA PHE A 95 -5.01 3.45 -0.24
C PHE A 95 -6.35 3.03 -0.85
N TRP A 96 -6.43 2.88 -2.17
CA TRP A 96 -7.64 2.44 -2.84
C TRP A 96 -8.11 1.08 -2.34
N PHE A 97 -7.21 0.09 -2.22
CA PHE A 97 -7.54 -1.23 -1.71
C PHE A 97 -7.96 -1.20 -0.23
N ALA A 98 -7.25 -0.44 0.60
CA ALA A 98 -7.57 -0.22 2.01
C ALA A 98 -8.95 0.41 2.19
N THR A 99 -9.24 1.51 1.51
CA THR A 99 -10.49 2.25 1.67
C THR A 99 -11.67 1.56 0.99
N SER A 100 -11.43 0.83 -0.09
CA SER A 100 -12.51 0.21 -0.85
C SER A 100 -12.88 -1.16 -0.29
N TYR A 101 -11.92 -1.90 0.28
CA TYR A 101 -12.09 -3.35 0.51
C TYR A 101 -11.52 -3.87 1.82
N ALA A 102 -10.39 -3.35 2.29
CA ALA A 102 -9.68 -3.84 3.47
C ALA A 102 -9.79 -2.90 4.68
N ALA A 103 -10.83 -2.06 4.74
CA ALA A 103 -10.98 -1.04 5.79
C ALA A 103 -11.07 -1.64 7.21
N ASP A 104 -11.56 -2.87 7.31
CA ASP A 104 -11.69 -3.62 8.56
C ASP A 104 -10.49 -4.55 8.83
N CYS A 105 -9.52 -4.64 7.91
CA CYS A 105 -8.35 -5.50 8.09
C CYS A 105 -7.37 -4.88 9.09
N ILE A 106 -6.77 -5.72 9.92
CA ILE A 106 -5.73 -5.30 10.87
C ILE A 106 -4.41 -4.96 10.17
N GLY A 107 -4.22 -5.42 8.92
CA GLY A 107 -2.99 -5.21 8.16
C GLY A 107 -3.15 -5.36 6.65
N ILE A 108 -2.19 -4.81 5.90
CA ILE A 108 -2.04 -5.05 4.46
C ILE A 108 -0.60 -5.51 4.22
N VAL A 109 -0.48 -6.64 3.54
CA VAL A 109 0.76 -7.24 3.05
C VAL A 109 0.82 -7.02 1.53
N THR A 110 1.95 -6.52 1.04
CA THR A 110 2.18 -6.27 -0.40
C THR A 110 3.06 -7.36 -1.00
N ILE A 111 2.73 -7.77 -2.22
CA ILE A 111 3.41 -8.82 -2.97
C ILE A 111 4.05 -8.22 -4.23
N ASP A 112 5.32 -8.55 -4.43
CA ASP A 112 5.98 -8.41 -5.72
C ASP A 112 5.52 -9.53 -6.67
N GLY A 113 4.85 -9.17 -7.76
CA GLY A 113 4.44 -10.08 -8.83
C GLY A 113 5.54 -10.35 -9.88
N CYS A 114 6.71 -9.69 -9.78
CA CYS A 114 7.79 -9.80 -10.76
C CYS A 114 8.68 -11.04 -10.61
N ASN A 115 8.91 -11.47 -9.38
CA ASN A 115 9.95 -12.45 -9.11
C ASN A 115 9.34 -13.78 -8.69
N GLU A 116 9.56 -14.79 -9.54
CA GLU A 116 9.13 -16.18 -9.40
C GLU A 116 9.15 -16.66 -7.94
N LYS A 117 7.99 -17.07 -7.41
CA LYS A 117 7.81 -18.03 -6.30
C LYS A 117 8.84 -17.95 -5.16
N SER A 118 9.25 -16.75 -4.73
CA SER A 118 10.29 -16.62 -3.69
C SER A 118 9.90 -15.63 -2.61
N GLU A 119 10.08 -16.05 -1.34
CA GLU A 119 9.93 -15.20 -0.16
C GLU A 119 10.98 -14.08 -0.07
N LYS A 120 11.92 -14.04 -1.02
CA LYS A 120 13.09 -13.15 -1.01
C LYS A 120 12.70 -11.69 -1.25
N TYR A 121 11.61 -11.47 -1.99
CA TYR A 121 11.10 -10.15 -2.34
C TYR A 121 9.70 -9.90 -1.78
N SER A 122 9.27 -10.70 -0.80
CA SER A 122 7.98 -10.52 -0.17
C SER A 122 8.05 -9.64 1.07
N VAL A 123 7.04 -8.78 1.21
CA VAL A 123 6.71 -8.12 2.46
C VAL A 123 5.77 -9.04 3.25
N GLY A 124 5.80 -8.91 4.56
CA GLY A 124 4.94 -9.67 5.46
C GLY A 124 4.81 -8.99 6.82
N ILE A 125 4.14 -9.68 7.73
CA ILE A 125 4.04 -9.30 9.14
C ILE A 125 4.68 -10.37 10.01
N GLU A 126 5.23 -9.96 11.14
CA GLU A 126 5.83 -10.84 12.12
C GLU A 126 5.57 -10.41 13.56
N LYS A 127 5.52 -11.35 14.49
CA LYS A 127 5.36 -11.04 15.91
C LYS A 127 6.05 -12.08 16.79
N ASN A 128 6.81 -11.58 17.77
CA ASN A 128 7.34 -12.40 18.85
C ASN A 128 6.21 -12.67 19.85
N ILE A 129 5.89 -13.94 20.08
CA ILE A 129 4.78 -14.36 20.93
C ILE A 129 5.24 -15.49 21.85
N ARG A 130 4.90 -15.37 23.13
CA ARG A 130 4.94 -16.49 24.07
C ARG A 130 3.66 -17.30 23.92
N LEU A 131 3.76 -18.48 23.34
CA LEU A 131 2.63 -19.40 23.17
C LEU A 131 2.19 -19.95 24.53
N SER A 132 0.88 -20.10 24.70
CA SER A 132 0.34 -20.78 25.89
C SER A 132 0.69 -22.27 25.84
N ASN A 133 0.74 -22.93 27.00
CA ASN A 133 0.94 -24.38 27.09
C ASN A 133 -0.21 -25.20 26.46
N LYS A 134 -1.28 -24.54 26.02
CA LYS A 134 -2.44 -25.14 25.36
C LYS A 134 -2.57 -24.76 23.90
N ALA A 135 -1.63 -23.97 23.36
CA ALA A 135 -1.67 -23.53 21.97
C ALA A 135 -1.70 -24.76 21.05
N LYS A 136 -2.62 -24.76 20.09
CA LYS A 136 -2.78 -25.84 19.10
C LYS A 136 -2.82 -25.32 17.68
N PHE A 137 -3.49 -24.20 17.45
CA PHE A 137 -3.68 -23.70 16.09
C PHE A 137 -3.30 -22.23 15.96
N LEU A 138 -2.57 -21.93 14.88
CA LEU A 138 -2.48 -20.60 14.29
C LEU A 138 -3.55 -20.51 13.21
N ARG A 139 -4.49 -19.58 13.37
CA ARG A 139 -5.49 -19.26 12.34
C ARG A 139 -5.23 -17.88 11.78
N VAL A 140 -5.27 -17.75 10.46
CA VAL A 140 -5.08 -16.48 9.77
C VAL A 140 -6.23 -16.29 8.80
N THR A 141 -6.98 -15.21 8.99
CA THR A 141 -8.01 -14.78 8.07
C THR A 141 -7.43 -13.68 7.18
N ALA A 142 -7.45 -13.90 5.88
CA ALA A 142 -6.90 -12.97 4.89
C ALA A 142 -7.86 -12.74 3.74
N LEU A 143 -7.68 -11.60 3.07
CA LEU A 143 -8.46 -11.16 1.94
C LEU A 143 -7.52 -10.85 0.77
N LYS A 144 -7.88 -11.36 -0.39
CA LYS A 144 -7.12 -11.23 -1.63
C LYS A 144 -7.49 -9.94 -2.37
N GLY A 145 -6.49 -9.28 -2.95
CA GLY A 145 -6.65 -8.27 -3.99
C GLY A 145 -7.04 -8.82 -5.36
N ASP A 146 -6.72 -8.07 -6.41
CA ASP A 146 -7.11 -8.27 -7.80
C ASP A 146 -6.12 -9.08 -8.66
N HIS A 147 -4.89 -9.29 -8.20
CA HIS A 147 -3.84 -10.06 -8.89
C HIS A 147 -3.63 -11.47 -8.31
N ASP A 148 -2.90 -12.38 -8.98
CA ASP A 148 -2.70 -13.79 -8.56
C ASP A 148 -1.42 -14.03 -7.71
N GLY A 149 -1.58 -14.76 -6.59
CA GLY A 149 -0.51 -14.95 -5.58
C GLY A 149 -1.04 -15.69 -4.34
N GLY A 150 -0.39 -15.52 -3.19
CA GLY A 150 -0.68 -16.31 -1.99
C GLY A 150 0.05 -15.86 -0.71
N ILE A 151 -0.15 -16.62 0.37
CA ILE A 151 0.42 -16.37 1.70
C ILE A 151 1.18 -17.60 2.22
N SER A 152 2.38 -17.38 2.74
CA SER A 152 3.23 -18.38 3.42
C SER A 152 3.21 -18.17 4.94
N PHE A 153 3.22 -19.27 5.69
CA PHE A 153 3.19 -19.30 7.15
C PHE A 153 4.47 -19.92 7.71
N ILE A 154 5.14 -19.18 8.59
CA ILE A 154 6.47 -19.51 9.10
C ILE A 154 6.49 -19.35 10.62
N ILE A 155 7.12 -20.29 11.32
CA ILE A 155 7.51 -20.16 12.73
C ILE A 155 9.03 -20.19 12.85
N ILE A 156 9.59 -19.32 13.67
CA ILE A 156 11.01 -19.33 14.02
C ILE A 156 11.12 -19.51 15.53
N ASP A 157 11.79 -20.60 15.93
CA ASP A 157 12.07 -20.96 17.32
C ASP A 157 13.60 -21.00 17.57
N SER A 158 14.02 -21.59 18.70
CA SER A 158 15.45 -21.76 19.00
C SER A 158 16.18 -22.76 18.10
N ALA A 159 15.46 -23.69 17.46
CA ALA A 159 16.02 -24.66 16.52
C ALA A 159 16.11 -24.09 15.10
N GLY A 160 15.37 -23.03 14.79
CA GLY A 160 15.49 -22.26 13.57
C GLY A 160 14.13 -21.99 12.91
N LYS A 161 14.16 -21.83 11.58
CA LYS A 161 12.99 -21.53 10.77
C LYS A 161 12.25 -22.81 10.36
N HIS A 162 10.95 -22.83 10.59
CA HIS A 162 10.02 -23.89 10.22
C HIS A 162 8.97 -23.34 9.25
N PHE A 163 8.83 -23.97 8.09
CA PHE A 163 7.81 -23.63 7.11
C PHE A 163 6.56 -24.48 7.37
N LEU A 164 5.45 -23.85 7.71
CA LEU A 164 4.19 -24.55 8.01
C LEU A 164 3.40 -24.88 6.74
N GLY A 165 3.47 -24.00 5.74
CA GLY A 165 2.78 -24.17 4.46
C GLY A 165 2.54 -22.86 3.73
N ASN A 166 1.91 -22.97 2.56
CA ASN A 166 1.46 -21.83 1.77
C ASN A 166 0.06 -22.06 1.20
N GLU A 167 -0.61 -20.95 0.92
CA GLU A 167 -1.97 -20.93 0.41
C GLU A 167 -2.03 -20.08 -0.85
N THR A 168 -2.46 -20.69 -1.93
CA THR A 168 -2.60 -20.03 -3.22
C THR A 168 -4.01 -19.44 -3.33
N LEU A 169 -4.07 -18.16 -3.67
CA LEU A 169 -5.31 -17.41 -3.83
C LEU A 169 -5.65 -17.18 -5.32
N SER A 170 -5.10 -17.97 -6.25
CA SER A 170 -5.29 -17.75 -7.69
C SER A 170 -6.69 -18.18 -8.19
N GLY A 171 -7.29 -17.40 -9.09
CA GLY A 171 -8.47 -17.84 -9.87
C GLY A 171 -9.82 -17.78 -9.14
N ILE A 172 -9.92 -17.02 -8.05
CA ILE A 172 -11.20 -16.77 -7.40
C ILE A 172 -11.77 -15.48 -7.99
N ASP A 173 -12.88 -15.59 -8.73
CA ASP A 173 -13.71 -14.45 -9.20
C ASP A 173 -14.51 -13.84 -8.02
N LYS A 174 -13.86 -13.75 -6.86
CA LYS A 174 -14.36 -13.17 -5.61
C LYS A 174 -13.31 -12.21 -5.11
N ARG A 175 -13.22 -11.11 -5.81
CA ARG A 175 -13.01 -9.83 -5.16
C ARG A 175 -13.78 -9.85 -3.82
N PHE A 176 -13.05 -9.88 -2.68
CA PHE A 176 -13.51 -9.60 -1.31
C PHE A 176 -13.98 -10.74 -0.37
N ASP A 177 -13.79 -12.02 -0.69
CA ASP A 177 -14.05 -13.09 0.30
C ASP A 177 -12.88 -13.28 1.28
N LYS A 178 -13.16 -13.16 2.59
CA LYS A 178 -12.20 -13.48 3.66
C LYS A 178 -12.04 -14.99 3.76
N ILE A 179 -10.80 -15.48 3.67
CA ILE A 179 -10.46 -16.90 3.74
C ILE A 179 -9.65 -17.14 5.01
N THR A 180 -10.01 -18.17 5.77
CA THR A 180 -9.30 -18.55 7.00
C THR A 180 -8.47 -19.81 6.78
N PHE A 181 -7.19 -19.70 7.06
CA PHE A 181 -6.21 -20.78 7.05
C PHE A 181 -5.91 -21.20 8.48
N SER A 182 -5.63 -22.49 8.70
CA SER A 182 -5.38 -23.03 10.04
C SER A 182 -4.21 -24.00 10.01
N TYR A 183 -3.20 -23.75 10.82
CA TYR A 183 -1.99 -24.57 10.94
C TYR A 183 -1.81 -25.08 12.35
N ASP A 184 -1.44 -26.35 12.49
CA ASP A 184 -1.10 -26.95 13.78
C ASP A 184 0.24 -26.39 14.27
N ILE A 185 0.23 -25.86 15.49
CA ILE A 185 1.40 -25.31 16.18
C ILE A 185 1.62 -25.95 17.55
N SER A 186 0.97 -27.09 17.82
CA SER A 186 0.96 -27.73 19.14
C SER A 186 2.34 -28.19 19.61
N SER A 187 3.28 -28.44 18.69
CA SER A 187 4.67 -28.75 19.01
C SER A 187 5.43 -27.58 19.66
N TRP A 188 4.99 -26.34 19.46
CA TRP A 188 5.58 -25.13 20.06
C TRP A 188 4.80 -24.62 21.28
N ALA A 189 3.85 -25.41 21.81
CA ALA A 189 3.06 -25.02 22.96
C ALA A 189 3.95 -24.73 24.17
N GLY A 190 3.82 -23.54 24.75
CA GLY A 190 4.69 -23.11 25.83
C GLY A 190 6.09 -22.70 25.38
N GLU A 191 6.29 -22.32 24.12
CA GLU A 191 7.53 -21.73 23.61
C GLU A 191 7.39 -20.23 23.31
N THR A 192 8.51 -19.53 23.23
CA THR A 192 8.55 -18.17 22.66
C THR A 192 9.03 -18.31 21.24
N VAL A 193 8.19 -17.87 20.29
CA VAL A 193 8.47 -18.00 18.85
C VAL A 193 8.25 -16.66 18.16
N LEU A 194 8.90 -16.50 17.01
CA LEU A 194 8.56 -15.47 16.04
C LEU A 194 7.67 -16.09 14.97
N ILE A 195 6.43 -15.61 14.84
CA ILE A 195 5.54 -16.01 13.75
C ILE A 195 5.73 -15.03 12.61
N GLN A 196 5.88 -15.51 11.37
CA GLN A 196 5.86 -14.67 10.17
C GLN A 196 4.75 -15.12 9.21
N ILE A 197 4.04 -14.15 8.65
CA ILE A 197 3.05 -14.33 7.59
C ILE A 197 3.53 -13.49 6.41
N LYS A 198 3.89 -14.14 5.31
CA LYS A 198 4.53 -13.48 4.15
C LYS A 198 3.70 -13.68 2.90
N GLY A 199 3.52 -12.62 2.12
CA GLY A 199 2.94 -12.76 0.78
C GLY A 199 3.90 -13.49 -0.18
N PHE A 200 3.40 -14.00 -1.29
CA PHE A 200 4.21 -14.42 -2.43
C PHE A 200 3.40 -14.34 -3.73
N GLY A 201 4.04 -13.97 -4.84
CA GLY A 201 3.36 -13.84 -6.13
C GLY A 201 3.45 -15.11 -6.96
N TYR A 202 2.41 -15.37 -7.76
CA TYR A 202 2.52 -16.26 -8.91
C TYR A 202 2.69 -15.36 -10.13
N GLY A 203 3.94 -15.12 -10.53
CA GLY A 203 4.24 -14.44 -11.80
C GLY A 203 3.50 -15.18 -12.91
N THR A 204 2.39 -14.60 -13.38
CA THR A 204 1.58 -15.19 -14.43
C THR A 204 1.30 -14.14 -15.47
N ASN A 205 1.44 -14.58 -16.72
CA ASN A 205 1.20 -13.87 -17.97
C ASN A 205 -0.28 -13.54 -18.16
N LYS A 206 -0.91 -12.80 -17.23
CA LYS A 206 -2.32 -12.43 -17.35
C LYS A 206 -2.46 -11.22 -18.27
N THR A 207 -3.36 -11.34 -19.23
CA THR A 207 -3.69 -10.38 -20.31
C THR A 207 -4.20 -9.01 -19.85
N ASP A 208 -4.35 -8.79 -18.53
CA ASP A 208 -4.92 -7.57 -17.95
C ASP A 208 -3.86 -6.62 -17.37
N CYS A 209 -2.57 -7.00 -17.36
CA CYS A 209 -1.50 -6.05 -17.11
C CYS A 209 -1.28 -5.24 -18.40
N ALA A 210 -1.49 -3.92 -18.32
CA ALA A 210 -1.42 -3.01 -19.49
C ALA A 210 -0.01 -2.95 -20.11
N THR A 211 1.00 -3.44 -19.39
CA THR A 211 2.40 -3.49 -19.79
C THR A 211 2.96 -4.90 -19.58
N PRO A 212 4.09 -5.27 -20.21
CA PRO A 212 4.81 -6.52 -19.92
C PRO A 212 5.49 -6.51 -18.54
N GLU A 213 5.19 -5.50 -17.71
CA GLU A 213 5.79 -5.22 -16.43
C GLU A 213 4.84 -5.69 -15.33
N CYS A 214 5.41 -6.22 -14.28
CA CYS A 214 4.71 -7.14 -13.40
C CYS A 214 3.74 -6.41 -12.47
N CYS A 215 2.52 -6.93 -12.38
CA CYS A 215 1.51 -6.39 -11.48
C CYS A 215 1.76 -6.87 -10.03
N GLY A 216 1.82 -5.94 -9.07
CA GLY A 216 1.87 -6.27 -7.64
C GLY A 216 0.54 -6.84 -7.14
N GLU A 217 0.54 -7.63 -6.07
CA GLU A 217 -0.71 -8.06 -5.40
C GLU A 217 -0.79 -7.48 -3.98
N LEU A 218 -1.99 -7.12 -3.57
CA LEU A 218 -2.29 -6.67 -2.21
C LEU A 218 -3.08 -7.76 -1.48
N ILE A 219 -2.66 -8.09 -0.26
CA ILE A 219 -3.35 -9.01 0.62
C ILE A 219 -3.69 -8.29 1.92
N GLY A 220 -4.97 -8.21 2.25
CA GLY A 220 -5.42 -7.77 3.58
C GLY A 220 -5.30 -8.92 4.57
N ILE A 221 -4.66 -8.70 5.72
CA ILE A 221 -4.76 -9.60 6.88
C ILE A 221 -5.88 -9.08 7.75
N ASP A 222 -6.97 -9.85 7.83
CA ASP A 222 -8.14 -9.50 8.62
C ASP A 222 -7.95 -9.86 10.10
N LYS A 223 -7.42 -11.06 10.37
CA LYS A 223 -7.32 -11.58 11.72
C LYS A 223 -6.21 -12.61 11.85
N VAL A 224 -5.55 -12.63 13.01
CA VAL A 224 -4.64 -13.70 13.41
C VAL A 224 -5.04 -14.19 14.80
N GLU A 225 -5.30 -15.49 14.94
CA GLU A 225 -5.74 -16.10 16.20
C GLU A 225 -4.84 -17.27 16.58
N ILE A 226 -4.57 -17.39 17.88
CA ILE A 226 -3.91 -18.55 18.45
C ILE A 226 -4.88 -19.19 19.44
N THR A 227 -5.25 -20.45 19.21
CA THR A 227 -6.17 -21.21 20.07
C THR A 227 -5.55 -22.48 20.59
#